data_AF-A0A8X7XEK2-F1
#
_entry.id   AF-A0A8X7XEK2-F1
#
_cell.length_a   1.000
_cell.length_b   1.000
_cell.length_c   1.000
_cell.angle_alpha   90.00
_cell.angle_beta   90.00
_cell.angle_gamma   90.00
#
_symmetry.space_group_name_H-M   'P 1'
#
loop_
_entity.id
_entity.type
_entity.pdbx_description
1 polymer ?
#
loop_
_entity_poly.entity_id
_entity_poly.type
_entity_poly.pdbx_seq_one_letter_code
_entity_poly.pdbx_strand_id
1 'polypeptide(L)'
;MAESELKKICTEMRKKWPTLKHIVVHHRLGLVPVMEASVIIGISSPHRTESLEAVKYCIDALKSTVPIWKKEIYETQEFTWKENKECFWTDNEVTVEHKREGN
;
A
#
# COMPACT_ATOMS: atom_id res chain seq x y z
N MET A 1 -7.61 2.44 -10.46
CA MET A 1 -7.87 1.93 -9.10
C MET A 1 -6.75 2.35 -8.15
N ALA A 2 -5.51 1.90 -8.33
CA ALA A 2 -4.37 2.25 -7.47
C ALA A 2 -4.13 3.77 -7.31
N GLU A 3 -4.13 4.54 -8.41
CA GLU A 3 -3.97 6.00 -8.34
C GLU A 3 -5.07 6.70 -7.51
N SER A 4 -6.29 6.17 -7.54
CA SER A 4 -7.41 6.71 -6.76
C SER A 4 -7.18 6.49 -5.26
N GLU A 5 -6.75 5.29 -4.87
CA GLU A 5 -6.41 4.98 -3.47
C GLU A 5 -5.23 5.82 -2.98
N LEU A 6 -4.20 6.01 -3.81
CA LEU A 6 -3.09 6.93 -3.47
C LEU A 6 -3.56 8.37 -3.26
N LYS A 7 -4.50 8.86 -4.09
CA LYS A 7 -5.10 10.19 -3.92
C LYS A 7 -5.92 10.29 -2.62
N LYS A 8 -6.64 9.23 -2.25
CA LYS A 8 -7.37 9.16 -0.97
C LYS A 8 -6.40 9.22 0.21
N ILE A 9 -5.33 8.42 0.20
CA ILE A 9 -4.27 8.47 1.22
C ILE A 9 -3.73 9.90 1.36
N CYS A 10 -3.36 10.54 0.25
CA CYS A 10 -2.86 11.92 0.27
C CYS A 10 -3.89 12.91 0.85
N THR A 11 -5.18 12.71 0.56
CA THR A 11 -6.27 13.54 1.08
C THR A 11 -6.41 13.39 2.59
N GLU A 12 -6.40 12.17 3.10
CA GLU A 12 -6.47 11.89 4.54
C GLU A 12 -5.23 12.42 5.29
N MET A 13 -4.05 12.29 4.69
CA MET A 13 -2.83 12.86 5.26
C MET A 13 -2.90 14.38 5.40
N ARG A 14 -3.48 15.08 4.41
CA ARG A 14 -3.66 16.55 4.50
C ARG A 14 -4.65 16.95 5.58
N LYS A 15 -5.65 16.12 5.87
CA LYS A 15 -6.56 16.34 7.00
C LYS A 15 -5.86 16.11 8.34
N LYS A 16 -5.08 15.03 8.44
CA LYS A 16 -4.39 14.64 9.67
C LYS A 16 -3.21 15.56 10.01
N TRP A 17 -2.47 16.04 9.01
CA TRP A 17 -1.37 16.99 9.15
C TRP A 17 -1.58 18.19 8.21
N PRO A 18 -2.34 19.22 8.65
CA PRO A 18 -2.62 20.41 7.84
C PRO A 18 -1.38 21.21 7.43
N THR A 19 -0.25 21.02 8.13
CA THR A 19 1.01 21.73 7.89
C THR A 19 1.85 21.12 6.77
N LEU A 20 1.50 19.94 6.24
CA LEU A 20 2.23 19.32 5.12
C LEU A 20 2.21 20.23 3.89
N LYS A 21 3.39 20.44 3.29
CA LYS A 21 3.57 21.27 2.10
C LYS A 21 3.39 20.43 0.84
N HIS A 22 4.34 19.53 0.58
CA HIS A 22 4.34 18.68 -0.61
C HIS A 22 4.31 17.20 -0.23
N ILE A 23 3.61 16.41 -1.03
CA ILE A 23 3.52 14.95 -0.93
C ILE A 23 3.80 14.41 -2.34
N VAL A 24 4.79 13.53 -2.45
CA VAL A 24 5.15 12.81 -3.67
C VAL A 24 5.13 11.33 -3.35
N VAL A 25 4.38 10.57 -4.13
CA VAL A 25 4.37 9.10 -4.07
C VAL A 25 4.54 8.59 -5.50
N HIS A 26 5.60 7.84 -5.73
CA HIS A 26 5.86 7.20 -7.01
C HIS A 26 6.08 5.71 -6.81
N HIS A 27 5.36 4.90 -7.58
CA HIS A 27 5.49 3.44 -7.54
C HIS A 27 5.82 2.94 -8.94
N ARG A 28 6.89 2.15 -9.05
CA ARG A 28 7.34 1.56 -10.31
C ARG A 28 6.35 0.45 -10.73
N LEU A 29 6.09 0.35 -12.03
CA LEU A 29 5.35 -0.77 -12.63
C LEU A 29 6.28 -1.59 -13.53
N GLY A 30 5.87 -2.81 -13.85
CA GLY A 30 6.66 -3.71 -14.69
C GLY A 30 7.76 -4.45 -13.93
N LEU A 31 8.83 -4.80 -14.64
CA LEU A 31 9.95 -5.56 -14.08
C LEU A 31 10.79 -4.67 -13.14
N VAL A 32 10.99 -5.14 -11.92
CA VAL A 32 11.85 -4.48 -10.93
C VAL A 32 12.95 -5.48 -10.54
N PRO A 33 14.22 -5.20 -10.88
CA PRO A 33 15.33 -6.07 -10.47
C PRO A 33 15.44 -6.20 -8.95
N VAL A 34 16.10 -7.27 -8.51
CA VAL A 34 16.41 -7.45 -7.08
C VAL A 34 17.30 -6.28 -6.61
N MET A 35 17.07 -5.82 -5.38
CA MET A 35 17.72 -4.64 -4.78
C MET A 35 17.35 -3.27 -5.37
N GLU A 36 16.42 -3.20 -6.33
CA GLU A 36 15.93 -1.93 -6.87
C GLU A 36 14.71 -1.38 -6.10
N ALA A 37 14.62 -0.05 -6.02
CA ALA A 37 13.51 0.62 -5.37
C ALA A 37 12.21 0.49 -6.19
N SER A 38 11.19 -0.14 -5.60
CA SER A 38 9.86 -0.24 -6.20
C SER A 38 8.96 0.97 -5.89
N VAL A 39 9.26 1.72 -4.83
CA VAL A 39 8.45 2.84 -4.36
C VAL A 39 9.35 3.94 -3.79
N ILE A 40 8.97 5.20 -4.05
CA ILE A 40 9.58 6.40 -3.47
C ILE A 40 8.47 7.24 -2.86
N ILE A 41 8.66 7.68 -1.62
CA ILE A 41 7.76 8.60 -0.91
C ILE A 41 8.59 9.79 -0.42
N GLY A 42 8.15 10.99 -0.77
CA GLY A 42 8.76 12.25 -0.34
C GLY A 42 7.71 13.17 0.24
N ILE A 43 7.92 13.67 1.45
CA ILE A 43 6.99 14.56 2.15
C ILE A 43 7.77 15.69 2.80
N SER A 44 7.19 16.89 2.77
CA SER A 44 7.75 18.09 3.38
C SER A 44 6.76 18.78 4.31
N SER A 45 7.27 19.37 5.39
CA SER A 45 6.55 20.17 6.38
C SER A 45 7.48 21.20 7.02
N PRO A 46 6.96 22.25 7.68
CA PRO A 46 7.77 23.25 8.38
C PRO A 46 8.70 22.66 9.45
N HIS A 47 8.25 21.62 10.15
CA HIS A 47 9.01 20.91 11.16
C HIS A 47 9.14 19.43 10.81
N ARG A 48 10.24 18.80 11.22
CA ARG A 48 10.58 17.43 10.78
C ARG A 48 9.59 16.37 11.27
N THR A 49 8.98 16.57 12.43
CA THR A 49 8.16 15.57 13.11
C THR A 49 7.01 15.13 12.22
N GLU A 50 6.27 16.08 11.67
CA GLU A 50 5.09 15.82 10.83
C GLU A 50 5.47 15.11 9.54
N SER A 51 6.59 15.48 8.89
CA SER A 51 7.06 14.78 7.69
C SER A 51 7.46 13.34 8.00
N LEU A 52 8.18 13.09 9.10
CA LEU A 52 8.62 11.75 9.47
C LEU A 52 7.43 10.84 9.79
N GLU A 53 6.48 11.33 10.58
CA GLU A 53 5.25 10.60 10.90
C GLU A 53 4.39 10.35 9.65
N ALA A 54 4.25 11.36 8.80
CA ALA A 54 3.46 11.26 7.58
C ALA A 54 4.07 10.28 6.57
N VAL A 55 5.41 10.21 6.45
CA VAL A 55 6.08 9.24 5.57
C VAL A 55 5.79 7.82 6.03
N LYS A 56 5.94 7.55 7.34
CA LYS A 56 5.62 6.25 7.92
C LYS A 56 4.16 5.89 7.66
N TYR A 57 3.24 6.81 7.95
CA TYR A 57 1.82 6.58 7.70
C TYR A 57 1.52 6.28 6.22
N CYS A 58 2.17 7.01 5.30
CA CYS A 58 1.94 6.86 3.87
C CYS A 58 2.35 5.48 3.37
N ILE A 59 3.53 4.97 3.77
CA ILE A 59 3.96 3.63 3.36
C ILE A 59 3.08 2.54 3.96
N ASP A 60 2.70 2.67 5.24
CA ASP A 60 1.83 1.71 5.93
C ASP A 60 0.45 1.66 5.23
N ALA A 61 -0.16 2.82 4.96
CA ALA A 61 -1.45 2.91 4.27
C ALA A 61 -1.38 2.41 2.82
N LEU A 62 -0.30 2.73 2.10
CA LEU A 62 -0.09 2.24 0.74
C LEU A 62 -0.09 0.71 0.70
N LYS A 63 0.65 0.09 1.63
CA LYS A 63 0.75 -1.37 1.74
C LYS A 63 -0.56 -2.02 2.10
N SER A 64 -1.38 -1.36 2.92
CA SER A 64 -2.65 -1.91 3.37
C SER A 64 -3.83 -1.68 2.44
N THR A 65 -3.84 -0.61 1.64
CA THR A 65 -5.04 -0.23 0.88
C THR A 65 -4.87 -0.15 -0.63
N VAL A 66 -3.64 0.00 -1.14
CA VAL A 66 -3.43 0.22 -2.57
C VAL A 66 -3.30 -1.13 -3.27
N PRO A 67 -4.17 -1.46 -4.25
CA PRO A 67 -4.16 -2.73 -4.94
C PRO A 67 -2.98 -2.82 -5.90
N ILE A 68 -1.83 -3.25 -5.37
CA ILE A 68 -0.58 -3.49 -6.11
C ILE A 68 -0.12 -4.91 -5.81
N TRP A 69 -0.01 -5.70 -6.88
CA TRP A 69 0.46 -7.08 -6.81
C TRP A 69 1.90 -7.19 -7.28
N LYS A 70 2.69 -8.04 -6.62
CA LYS A 70 4.07 -8.34 -7.02
C LYS A 70 4.14 -9.76 -7.55
N LYS A 71 4.56 -9.92 -8.81
CA LYS A 71 4.91 -11.22 -9.38
C LYS A 71 6.41 -11.46 -9.16
N GLU A 72 6.74 -12.36 -8.25
CA GLU A 72 8.12 -12.81 -8.06
C GLU A 72 8.45 -13.84 -9.14
N ILE A 73 9.56 -13.65 -9.85
CA ILE A 73 10.05 -14.55 -10.90
C ILE A 73 11.37 -15.12 -10.41
N TYR A 74 11.45 -16.44 -10.30
CA TYR A 74 12.62 -17.16 -9.80
C TYR A 74 13.54 -17.59 -10.94
N GLU A 75 14.79 -17.95 -10.63
CA GLU A 75 15.77 -18.43 -11.61
C GLU A 75 15.29 -19.66 -12.39
N THR A 76 14.43 -20.47 -11.76
CA THR A 76 13.76 -21.64 -12.36
C THR A 76 12.68 -21.30 -13.39
N GLN A 77 12.41 -19.99 -13.63
CA GLN A 77 11.29 -19.46 -14.41
C GLN A 77 9.90 -19.72 -13.81
N GLU A 78 9.84 -20.31 -12.61
CA GLU A 78 8.64 -20.37 -11.81
C GLU A 78 8.25 -18.97 -11.33
N PHE A 79 6.96 -18.74 -11.10
CA PHE A 79 6.48 -17.46 -10.59
C PHE A 79 5.44 -17.63 -9.50
N THR A 80 5.41 -16.67 -8.58
CA THR A 80 4.39 -16.60 -7.53
C THR A 80 3.88 -15.17 -7.43
N TRP A 81 2.56 -15.02 -7.36
CA TRP A 81 1.94 -13.74 -7.03
C TRP A 81 1.97 -13.57 -5.52
N LYS A 82 2.63 -12.51 -5.05
CA LYS A 82 2.54 -12.05 -3.67
C LYS A 82 1.59 -10.88 -3.56
N GLU A 83 0.68 -11.04 -2.60
CA GLU A 83 -0.13 -9.97 -2.06
C GLU A 83 0.57 -9.33 -0.86
N ASN A 84 0.28 -8.06 -0.57
CA ASN A 84 0.75 -7.46 0.67
C ASN A 84 -0.07 -8.07 1.82
N LYS A 85 0.60 -8.58 2.85
CA LYS A 85 -0.05 -9.19 4.03
C LYS A 85 -0.84 -8.17 4.83
N GLU A 86 -0.51 -6.91 4.66
CA GLU A 86 -1.11 -5.78 5.33
C GLU A 86 -2.44 -5.34 4.69
N CYS A 87 -2.83 -5.95 3.56
CA CYS A 87 -4.08 -5.62 2.86
C CYS A 87 -5.30 -5.94 3.72
N PHE A 88 -6.14 -4.94 4.01
CA PHE A 88 -7.30 -5.13 4.90
C PHE A 88 -8.39 -6.07 4.35
N TRP A 89 -8.34 -6.41 3.05
CA TRP A 89 -9.33 -7.30 2.40
C TRP A 89 -8.91 -8.77 2.37
N THR A 90 -7.73 -9.14 2.86
CA THR A 90 -7.31 -10.56 2.92
C THR A 90 -8.00 -11.34 4.04
N ASP A 91 -8.58 -10.66 5.04
CA ASP A 91 -9.21 -11.30 6.20
C ASP A 91 -10.68 -11.71 5.98
N ASN A 92 -11.26 -11.49 4.79
CA ASN A 92 -12.70 -11.71 4.55
C ASN A 92 -13.07 -13.08 3.93
N GLU A 93 -12.15 -14.05 3.82
CA GLU A 93 -12.43 -15.35 3.19
C GLU A 93 -12.61 -16.57 4.13
N VAL A 94 -12.83 -16.40 5.45
CA VAL A 94 -13.17 -17.54 6.31
C VAL A 94 -14.25 -17.20 7.34
N THR A 95 -15.52 -17.25 6.91
CA THR A 95 -16.63 -17.93 7.64
C THR A 95 -17.84 -18.01 6.70
N VAL A 96 -17.81 -18.97 5.76
CA VAL A 96 -19.04 -19.53 5.20
C VAL A 96 -19.12 -20.98 5.70
N GLU A 97 -19.32 -21.14 7.02
CA GLU A 97 -19.77 -22.42 7.55
C GLU A 97 -21.31 -22.47 7.47
N HIS A 98 -21.78 -23.21 6.47
CA HIS A 98 -22.88 -24.17 6.57
C HIS A 98 -23.95 -23.87 7.64
N LYS A 99 -24.92 -23.01 7.30
CA LYS A 99 -26.28 -23.13 7.84
C LYS A 99 -27.24 -23.57 6.74
N ARG A 100 -27.10 -24.84 6.36
CA ARG A 100 -28.19 -25.65 5.79
C ARG A 100 -28.61 -26.64 6.87
N GLU A 101 -29.92 -26.83 6.97
CA GLU A 101 -30.67 -27.77 7.81
C GLU A 101 -31.04 -27.29 9.22
N GLY A 102 -32.35 -27.22 9.47
CA GLY A 102 -32.95 -27.29 10.80
C GLY A 102 -34.05 -26.28 11.11
N ASN A 103 -35.30 -26.67 10.79
CA ASN A 103 -36.62 -26.09 11.13
C ASN A 103 -37.10 -24.84 10.40
#